data_AF-A3BLB6-F1
#
_entry.id   AF-A3BLB6-F1
#
_cell.length_a   1.000
_cell.length_b   1.000
_cell.length_c   1.000
_cell.angle_alpha   90.00
_cell.angle_beta   90.00
_cell.angle_gamma   90.00
#
_symmetry.space_group_name_H-M   'P 1'
#
loop_
_entity.id
_entity.type
_entity.pdbx_description
1 polymer ?
#
loop_
_entity_poly.entity_id
_entity_poly.type
_entity_poly.pdbx_seq_one_letter_code
_entity_poly.pdbx_strand_id
1 'polypeptide(L)'
;MEAVAAPPPASRFDLVVASDVVYYEALVDPLIETMRFFVKGEVVFVMAHMRRWKRTDKKFFAKARKLFDVEVVHEDPPLEGWRHGPVVYLFTEKKRRDKK
;
A
#
# COMPACT_ATOMS: atom_id res chain seq x y z
N MET A 1 -21.53 26.09 -28.63
CA MET A 1 -21.66 24.94 -27.73
C MET A 1 -20.26 24.55 -27.31
N GLU A 2 -19.85 24.95 -26.12
CA GLU A 2 -18.54 24.61 -25.59
C GLU A 2 -18.57 23.13 -25.18
N ALA A 3 -17.67 22.33 -25.74
CA ALA A 3 -17.54 20.94 -25.33
C ALA A 3 -16.90 20.91 -23.94
N VAL A 4 -17.72 20.63 -22.91
CA VAL A 4 -17.22 20.30 -21.58
C VAL A 4 -16.45 18.98 -21.73
N ALA A 5 -15.12 19.07 -21.72
CA ALA A 5 -14.26 17.91 -21.67
C ALA A 5 -14.64 17.10 -20.42
N ALA A 6 -15.10 15.87 -20.62
CA ALA A 6 -15.37 14.95 -19.52
C ALA A 6 -14.13 14.88 -18.62
N PRO A 7 -14.30 14.89 -17.29
CA PRO A 7 -13.16 14.77 -16.39
C PRO A 7 -12.35 13.52 -16.79
N PRO A 8 -11.00 13.56 -16.70
CA PRO A 8 -10.18 12.39 -16.96
C PRO A 8 -10.79 11.22 -16.19
N PRO A 9 -10.89 10.02 -16.79
CA PRO A 9 -11.59 8.92 -16.16
C PRO A 9 -11.03 8.76 -14.75
N ALA A 10 -11.90 8.99 -13.75
CA ALA A 10 -11.60 8.68 -12.37
C ALA A 10 -11.05 7.25 -12.36
N SER A 11 -10.02 7.01 -11.55
CA SER A 11 -9.49 5.65 -11.40
C SER A 11 -10.64 4.65 -11.31
N ARG A 12 -10.50 3.50 -11.98
CA ARG A 12 -11.53 2.45 -11.98
C ARG A 12 -11.84 1.93 -10.56
N PHE A 13 -10.96 2.20 -9.61
CA PHE A 13 -11.08 1.76 -8.22
C PHE A 13 -10.85 2.95 -7.30
N ASP A 14 -11.67 3.08 -6.27
CA ASP A 14 -11.43 4.02 -5.17
C ASP A 14 -10.52 3.38 -4.09
N LEU A 15 -10.60 2.06 -3.96
CA LEU A 15 -9.93 1.28 -2.92
C LEU A 15 -9.41 -0.05 -3.49
N VAL A 16 -8.18 -0.39 -3.13
CA VAL A 16 -7.60 -1.73 -3.30
C VAL A 16 -7.35 -2.34 -1.93
N VAL A 17 -7.83 -3.57 -1.71
CA VAL A 17 -7.67 -4.28 -0.44
C VAL A 17 -6.75 -5.47 -0.62
N ALA A 18 -5.88 -5.70 0.36
CA ALA A 18 -4.99 -6.85 0.42
C ALA A 18 -4.90 -7.40 1.85
N SER A 19 -4.71 -8.72 1.96
CA SER A 19 -4.53 -9.41 3.23
C SER A 19 -3.39 -10.42 3.09
N ASP A 20 -2.35 -10.27 3.92
CA ASP A 20 -1.17 -11.16 3.99
C ASP A 20 -0.47 -11.45 2.65
N VAL A 21 -0.41 -10.45 1.78
CA VAL A 21 0.21 -10.56 0.44
C VAL A 21 1.75 -10.45 0.43
N VAL A 22 2.36 -10.12 1.56
CA VAL A 22 3.82 -9.99 1.70
C VAL A 22 4.38 -11.23 2.38
N TYR A 23 4.80 -12.22 1.58
CA TYR A 23 5.30 -13.49 2.12
C TYR A 23 6.60 -13.95 1.44
N TYR A 24 6.59 -14.11 0.12
CA TYR A 24 7.75 -14.57 -0.66
C TYR A 24 8.62 -13.38 -1.13
N GLU A 25 9.91 -13.39 -0.79
CA GLU A 25 10.84 -12.30 -1.14
C GLU A 25 10.94 -12.02 -2.65
N ALA A 26 10.81 -13.07 -3.48
CA ALA A 26 10.84 -12.97 -4.93
C ALA A 26 9.63 -12.20 -5.52
N LEU A 27 8.51 -12.17 -4.79
CA LEU A 27 7.27 -11.50 -5.23
C LEU A 27 7.14 -10.07 -4.74
N VAL A 28 8.07 -9.60 -3.90
CA VAL A 28 8.07 -8.22 -3.39
C VAL A 28 8.13 -7.20 -4.53
N ASP A 29 8.99 -7.42 -5.53
CA ASP A 29 9.16 -6.46 -6.61
C ASP A 29 7.93 -6.41 -7.55
N PRO A 30 7.37 -7.55 -8.01
CA PRO A 30 6.09 -7.57 -8.73
C PRO A 30 4.92 -6.93 -7.96
N LEU A 31 4.84 -7.16 -6.64
CA LEU A 31 3.79 -6.57 -5.81
C LEU A 31 3.92 -5.04 -5.75
N ILE A 32 5.13 -4.52 -5.58
CA ILE A 32 5.38 -3.07 -5.57
C ILE A 32 4.98 -2.44 -6.92
N GLU A 33 5.31 -3.07 -8.05
CA GLU A 33 4.89 -2.58 -9.36
C GLU A 33 3.36 -2.60 -9.53
N THR A 34 2.71 -3.63 -9.00
CA THR A 34 1.25 -3.73 -8.98
C THR A 34 0.63 -2.59 -8.16
N MET A 35 1.18 -2.30 -6.97
CA MET A 35 0.75 -1.18 -6.15
C MET A 35 0.95 0.16 -6.88
N ARG A 36 2.07 0.36 -7.59
CA ARG A 36 2.32 1.58 -8.36
C ARG A 36 1.33 1.77 -9.50
N PHE A 37 0.83 0.67 -10.06
CA PHE A 37 -0.17 0.73 -11.13
C PHE A 37 -1.52 1.25 -10.60
N PHE A 38 -1.95 0.77 -9.44
CA PHE A 38 -3.26 1.08 -8.85
C PHE A 38 -3.28 2.36 -8.00
N VAL A 39 -2.26 2.59 -7.17
CA VAL A 39 -2.23 3.70 -6.20
C VAL A 39 -1.80 4.99 -6.90
N LYS A 40 -2.78 5.68 -7.49
CA LYS A 40 -2.62 6.94 -8.24
C LYS A 40 -3.76 7.89 -7.91
N GLY A 41 -3.48 9.18 -7.75
CA GLY A 41 -4.49 10.16 -7.37
C GLY A 41 -5.11 9.82 -6.02
N GLU A 42 -6.44 9.67 -5.99
CA GLU A 42 -7.21 9.43 -4.76
C GLU A 42 -7.36 7.94 -4.39
N VAL A 43 -6.83 7.02 -5.21
CA VAL A 43 -6.90 5.58 -4.90
C VAL A 43 -6.05 5.26 -3.69
N VAL A 44 -6.65 4.54 -2.75
CA VAL A 44 -5.96 4.04 -1.57
C VAL A 44 -5.77 2.53 -1.63
N PHE A 45 -4.65 2.04 -1.09
CA PHE A 45 -4.40 0.61 -0.92
C PHE A 45 -4.35 0.28 0.57
N VAL A 46 -5.27 -0.55 1.03
CA VAL A 46 -5.38 -0.98 2.43
C VAL A 46 -4.87 -2.41 2.56
N MET A 47 -3.89 -2.62 3.44
CA MET A 47 -3.24 -3.92 3.60
C MET A 47 -3.23 -4.36 5.06
N ALA A 48 -3.90 -5.46 5.36
CA ALA A 48 -3.64 -6.21 6.58
C ALA A 48 -2.38 -7.06 6.39
N HIS A 49 -1.43 -6.97 7.33
CA HIS A 49 -0.18 -7.71 7.26
C HIS A 49 0.26 -8.22 8.63
N MET A 50 0.53 -9.52 8.68
CA MET A 50 1.17 -10.20 9.79
C MET A 50 2.67 -10.31 9.53
N ARG A 51 3.47 -9.77 10.46
CA ARG A 51 4.93 -9.80 10.32
C ARG A 51 5.47 -11.21 10.49
N ARG A 52 6.00 -11.80 9.42
CA ARG A 52 6.48 -13.20 9.37
C ARG A 52 8.00 -13.28 9.21
N TRP A 53 8.57 -12.55 8.25
CA TRP A 53 9.95 -12.74 7.80
C TRP A 53 10.70 -11.41 7.72
N LYS A 54 11.55 -11.14 8.73
CA LYS A 54 12.30 -9.87 8.88
C LYS A 54 12.96 -9.37 7.58
N ARG A 55 13.53 -10.26 6.77
CA ARG A 55 14.18 -9.90 5.50
C ARG A 55 13.16 -9.45 4.43
N THR A 56 12.12 -10.25 4.20
CA THR A 56 11.04 -9.95 3.24
C THR A 56 10.33 -8.66 3.62
N ASP A 57 9.92 -8.53 4.89
CA ASP A 57 9.19 -7.37 5.41
C ASP A 57 10.05 -6.10 5.25
N LYS A 58 11.33 -6.17 5.63
CA LYS A 58 12.27 -5.06 5.47
C LYS A 58 12.40 -4.65 3.99
N LYS A 59 12.53 -5.60 3.07
CA LYS A 59 12.64 -5.33 1.63
C LYS A 59 11.38 -4.63 1.12
N PHE A 60 10.20 -5.14 1.46
CA PHE A 60 8.92 -4.58 1.05
C PHE A 60 8.71 -3.16 1.59
N PHE A 61 8.77 -2.95 2.90
CA PHE A 61 8.51 -1.63 3.49
C PHE A 61 9.56 -0.58 3.09
N ALA A 62 10.83 -0.97 2.89
CA ALA A 62 11.85 -0.06 2.40
C ALA A 62 11.58 0.42 0.97
N LYS A 63 10.99 -0.41 0.11
CA LYS A 63 10.57 -0.02 -1.24
C LYS A 63 9.27 0.77 -1.22
N ALA A 64 8.27 0.30 -0.48
CA ALA A 64 6.97 0.95 -0.39
C ALA A 64 7.09 2.39 0.11
N ARG A 65 7.82 2.64 1.22
CA ARG A 65 8.00 4.01 1.79
C ARG A 65 8.76 4.97 0.87
N LYS A 66 9.50 4.48 -0.12
CA LYS A 66 10.12 5.35 -1.14
C LYS A 66 9.07 5.89 -2.11
N LEU A 67 8.08 5.07 -2.44
CA LEU A 67 7.12 5.30 -3.52
C LEU A 67 5.77 5.82 -3.03
N PHE A 68 5.37 5.44 -1.82
CA PHE A 68 4.07 5.72 -1.22
C PHE A 68 4.22 6.40 0.13
N ASP A 69 3.20 7.14 0.53
CA ASP A 69 2.98 7.46 1.93
C ASP A 69 2.33 6.25 2.60
N VAL A 70 2.83 5.88 3.78
CA VAL A 70 2.45 4.64 4.47
C VAL A 70 2.12 4.95 5.91
N GLU A 71 0.86 4.73 6.26
CA GLU A 71 0.29 4.95 7.59
C GLU A 71 -0.19 3.62 8.20
N VAL A 72 -0.16 3.53 9.53
CA VAL A 72 -0.82 2.45 10.27
C VAL A 72 -2.17 2.96 10.71
N VAL A 73 -3.24 2.27 10.33
CA VAL A 73 -4.62 2.68 10.66
C VAL A 73 -5.26 1.80 11.72
N HIS A 74 -4.74 0.58 11.93
CA HIS A 74 -5.21 -0.32 12.99
C HIS A 74 -4.14 -1.35 13.38
N GLU A 75 -4.11 -1.73 14.65
CA GLU A 75 -3.29 -2.83 15.16
C GLU A 75 -4.15 -3.72 16.02
N ASP A 76 -4.20 -5.02 15.70
CA ASP A 76 -4.84 -5.99 16.58
C ASP A 76 -3.78 -6.64 17.49
N PRO A 77 -4.15 -6.97 18.75
CA PRO A 77 -3.26 -7.70 19.63
C PRO A 77 -2.96 -9.10 19.06
N PRO A 78 -1.79 -9.68 19.36
CA PRO A 78 -1.53 -11.07 19.04
C PRO A 78 -2.55 -11.98 19.74
N LEU A 79 -2.95 -13.04 19.05
CA LEU A 79 -3.64 -14.16 19.69
C LEU A 79 -2.71 -14.85 20.70
N GLU A 80 -3.29 -15.58 21.64
CA GLU A 80 -2.52 -16.33 22.65
C GLU A 80 -1.51 -17.26 21.97
N GLY A 81 -0.25 -17.21 22.43
CA GLY A 81 0.86 -17.98 21.84
C GLY A 81 1.53 -17.34 20.62
N TRP A 82 1.01 -16.22 20.09
CA TRP A 82 1.62 -15.50 18.96
C TRP A 82 2.43 -14.30 19.44
N ARG A 83 3.55 -14.02 18.76
CA ARG A 83 4.42 -12.89 19.10
C ARG A 83 3.90 -11.54 18.58
N HIS A 84 3.22 -11.56 17.44
CA HIS A 84 2.78 -10.37 16.71
C HIS A 84 1.34 -10.58 16.23
N GLY A 85 0.50 -9.56 16.40
CA GLY A 85 -0.80 -9.48 15.75
C GLY A 85 -0.68 -8.88 14.34
N PRO A 86 -1.77 -8.91 13.55
CA PRO A 86 -1.81 -8.24 12.26
C PRO A 86 -1.87 -6.72 12.44
N VAL A 87 -1.26 -6.01 11.50
CA VAL A 87 -1.29 -4.55 11.42
C VAL A 87 -1.94 -4.16 10.09
N VAL A 88 -2.86 -3.20 10.12
CA VAL A 88 -3.50 -2.65 8.93
C VAL A 88 -2.81 -1.36 8.53
N TYR A 89 -2.31 -1.35 7.30
CA TYR A 89 -1.61 -0.23 6.69
C TYR A 89 -2.45 0.43 5.61
N LEU A 90 -2.38 1.75 5.52
CA LEU A 90 -2.91 2.54 4.43
C LEU A 90 -1.74 3.04 3.57
N PHE A 91 -1.80 2.80 2.26
CA PHE A 91 -0.84 3.30 1.28
C PHE A 91 -1.54 4.28 0.34
N THR A 92 -0.98 5.47 0.20
CA THR A 92 -1.48 6.51 -0.71
C THR A 92 -0.37 7.01 -1.64
N GLU A 93 -0.76 7.68 -2.72
CA GLU A 93 0.21 8.30 -3.62
C GLU A 93 1.06 9.32 -2.84
N LYS A 94 2.38 9.24 -3.02
CA LYS A 94 3.33 10.13 -2.36
C LYS A 94 3.35 11.48 -3.06
N LYS A 95 2.85 12.52 -2.40
CA LYS A 95 2.92 13.89 -2.93
C LYS A 95 4.39 14.31 -3.00
N ARG A 96 4.85 14.73 -4.19
CA ARG A 96 6.16 15.39 -4.30
C ARG A 96 6.12 16.64 -3.44
N ARG A 97 6.89 16.66 -2.35
CA ARG A 97 7.16 17.90 -1.62
C ARG A 97 8.04 18.75 -2.53
N ASP A 98 7.47 19.81 -3.08
CA ASP A 98 8.27 20.83 -3.74
C ASP A 98 9.29 21.36 -2.74
N LYS A 99 10.56 21.28 -3.11
CA LYS A 99 11.67 21.83 -2.33
C LYS A 99 11.52 23.35 -2.42
N LYS A 100 10.97 23.96 -1.38
CA LYS A 100 11.02 25.42 -1.19
C LYS A 100 12.43 25.84 -0.79
#